data_AF-A0A7W6A9A1-F1
#
_entry.id   AF-A0A7W6A9A1-F1
#
_cell.length_a   1.000
_cell.length_b   1.000
_cell.length_c   1.000
_cell.angle_alpha   90.00
_cell.angle_beta   90.00
_cell.angle_gamma   90.00
#
_symmetry.space_group_name_H-M   'P 1'
#
loop_
_entity.id
_entity.type
_entity.pdbx_description
1 polymer ?
#
loop_
_entity_poly.entity_id
_entity_poly.type
_entity_poly.pdbx_seq_one_letter_code
_entity_poly.pdbx_strand_id
1 'polypeptide(L)'
;MIWLRTLLGRLKGELRFILLLAVVIAGAWLYVQARHAERDRDDVLRRAELVCAAVGIKWTAKHMRGPGEACADRARQLRADREAIDQQSVRLLTDVMRRANAQASADAQAARAALAQARAAETRMEAANGKVEHDTVGADWFAALSDLAGLRRPAR
;
A
#
# COMPACT_ATOMS: atom_id res chain seq x y z
N MET A 1 34.24 -67.41 -7.54
CA MET A 1 35.50 -66.63 -7.36
C MET A 1 36.53 -66.79 -8.47
N ILE A 2 36.63 -67.92 -9.18
CA ILE A 2 37.60 -68.14 -10.28
C ILE A 2 37.34 -67.20 -11.48
N TRP A 3 36.07 -66.92 -11.77
CA TRP A 3 35.65 -66.07 -12.90
C TRP A 3 36.03 -64.59 -12.75
N LEU A 4 36.07 -64.05 -11.53
CA LEU A 4 36.58 -62.69 -11.29
C LEU A 4 38.09 -62.59 -11.54
N ARG A 5 38.86 -63.64 -11.22
CA ARG A 5 40.33 -63.61 -11.35
C ARG A 5 40.76 -63.66 -12.82
N THR A 6 40.04 -64.38 -13.68
CA THR A 6 40.29 -64.39 -15.13
C THR A 6 39.87 -63.08 -15.81
N LEU A 7 38.77 -62.45 -15.37
CA LEU A 7 38.39 -61.10 -15.80
C LEU A 7 39.44 -60.06 -15.42
N LEU A 8 39.89 -60.05 -14.16
CA LEU A 8 40.95 -59.13 -13.71
C LEU A 8 42.30 -59.39 -14.42
N GLY A 9 42.60 -60.64 -14.79
CA GLY A 9 43.79 -61.01 -15.55
C GLY A 9 43.81 -60.44 -16.97
N ARG A 10 42.66 -60.45 -17.68
CA ARG A 10 42.50 -59.79 -18.99
C ARG A 10 42.51 -58.27 -18.89
N LEU A 11 41.94 -57.69 -17.83
CA LEU A 11 41.98 -56.24 -17.58
C LEU A 11 43.41 -55.70 -17.46
N LYS A 12 44.37 -56.48 -16.96
CA LYS A 12 45.77 -56.01 -16.81
C LYS A 12 46.46 -55.71 -18.14
N GLY A 13 46.10 -56.41 -19.23
CA GLY A 13 46.62 -56.12 -20.58
C GLY A 13 46.02 -54.84 -21.18
N GLU A 14 44.83 -54.45 -20.73
CA GLU A 14 44.01 -53.33 -21.21
C GLU A 14 43.97 -52.15 -20.22
N LEU A 15 44.76 -52.20 -19.13
CA LEU A 15 44.77 -51.17 -18.07
C LEU A 15 44.96 -49.76 -18.61
N ARG A 16 45.79 -49.61 -19.66
CA ARG A 16 46.00 -48.33 -20.35
C ARG A 16 44.72 -47.80 -20.99
N PHE A 17 43.94 -48.68 -21.64
CA PHE A 17 42.66 -48.32 -22.25
C PHE A 17 41.63 -47.89 -21.18
N ILE A 18 41.56 -48.61 -20.06
CA ILE A 18 40.65 -48.28 -18.95
C ILE A 18 41.04 -46.95 -18.30
N LEU A 19 42.34 -46.68 -18.13
CA LEU A 19 42.82 -45.43 -17.56
C LEU A 19 42.51 -44.24 -18.49
N LEU A 20 42.69 -44.41 -19.81
CA LEU A 20 42.27 -43.39 -20.79
C LEU A 20 40.76 -43.15 -20.74
N LEU A 21 39.95 -44.21 -20.66
CA LEU A 21 38.50 -44.09 -20.55
C LEU A 21 38.09 -43.35 -19.26
N ALA A 22 38.73 -43.65 -18.13
CA ALA A 22 38.50 -42.96 -16.87
C ALA A 22 38.84 -41.46 -16.95
N VAL A 23 39.95 -41.10 -17.59
CA VAL A 23 40.34 -39.69 -17.82
C VAL A 23 39.32 -38.98 -18.71
N VAL A 24 38.84 -39.63 -19.78
CA VAL A 24 37.81 -39.05 -20.65
C VAL A 24 36.50 -38.84 -19.89
N ILE A 25 36.06 -39.80 -19.09
CA ILE A 25 34.84 -39.68 -18.28
C ILE A 25 34.99 -38.56 -17.25
N ALA A 26 36.12 -38.48 -16.55
CA ALA A 26 36.39 -37.43 -15.57
C ALA A 26 36.46 -36.05 -16.23
N GLY A 27 37.11 -35.93 -17.40
CA GLY A 27 37.17 -34.70 -18.18
C GLY A 27 35.79 -34.24 -18.66
N ALA A 28 34.97 -35.17 -19.17
CA ALA A 28 33.60 -34.88 -19.59
C ALA A 28 32.74 -34.42 -18.40
N TRP A 29 32.87 -35.08 -17.24
CA TRP A 29 32.18 -34.71 -16.01
C TRP A 29 32.57 -33.30 -15.53
N LEU A 30 33.88 -33.02 -15.46
CA LEU A 30 34.39 -31.70 -15.08
C LEU A 30 33.92 -30.60 -16.04
N TYR A 31 33.88 -30.89 -17.35
CA TYR A 31 33.36 -29.97 -18.34
C TYR A 31 31.88 -29.66 -18.13
N VAL A 32 31.06 -30.68 -17.88
CA VAL A 32 29.63 -30.48 -17.60
C VAL A 32 29.42 -29.66 -16.32
N GLN A 33 30.19 -29.94 -15.26
CA GLN A 33 30.14 -29.16 -14.02
C GLN A 33 30.55 -27.70 -14.24
N ALA A 34 31.60 -27.44 -15.01
CA ALA A 34 32.01 -26.08 -15.36
C ALA A 34 30.90 -25.33 -16.12
N ARG A 35 30.23 -26.01 -17.07
CA ARG A 35 29.10 -25.44 -17.81
C ARG A 35 27.89 -25.14 -16.94
N HIS A 36 27.61 -25.98 -15.93
CA HIS A 36 26.55 -25.70 -14.97
C HIS A 36 26.89 -24.48 -14.12
N ALA A 37 28.13 -24.37 -13.63
CA ALA A 37 28.57 -23.21 -12.86
C ALA A 37 28.48 -21.90 -13.65
N GLU A 38 28.81 -21.91 -14.95
CA GLU A 38 28.63 -20.75 -15.85
C GLU A 38 27.16 -20.35 -15.95
N ARG A 39 26.26 -21.31 -16.19
CA ARG A 39 24.82 -21.04 -16.32
C ARG A 39 24.21 -20.52 -15.03
N ASP A 40 24.56 -21.11 -13.89
CA ASP A 40 24.05 -20.68 -12.59
C ASP A 40 24.50 -19.24 -12.29
N ARG A 41 25.75 -18.90 -12.62
CA ARG A 41 26.25 -17.53 -12.50
C ARG A 41 25.47 -16.55 -13.38
N ASP A 42 25.26 -16.89 -14.65
CA ASP A 42 24.53 -16.03 -15.59
C ASP A 42 23.06 -15.85 -15.18
N ASP A 43 22.42 -16.90 -14.67
CA ASP A 43 21.05 -16.83 -14.17
C ASP A 43 20.95 -15.95 -12.92
N VAL A 44 21.92 -16.03 -12.00
CA VAL A 44 21.98 -15.14 -10.83
C VAL A 44 22.18 -13.69 -11.26
N LEU A 45 23.10 -13.43 -12.20
CA LEU A 45 23.32 -12.08 -12.72
C LEU A 45 22.08 -11.51 -13.41
N ARG A 46 21.40 -12.32 -14.23
CA ARG A 46 20.16 -11.92 -14.90
C ARG A 46 19.04 -11.61 -13.91
N ARG A 47 18.88 -12.43 -12.86
CA ARG A 47 17.91 -12.13 -11.79
C ARG A 47 18.27 -10.85 -11.06
N ALA A 48 19.55 -10.62 -10.77
CA ALA A 48 20.00 -9.40 -10.13
C ALA A 48 19.73 -8.16 -11.00
N GLU A 49 19.96 -8.26 -12.31
CA GLU A 49 19.60 -7.21 -13.28
C GLU A 49 18.10 -6.91 -13.30
N LEU A 50 17.25 -7.94 -13.29
CA LEU A 50 15.79 -7.76 -13.25
C LEU A 50 15.32 -7.07 -11.96
N VAL A 51 15.85 -7.50 -10.81
CA VAL A 51 15.54 -6.86 -9.51
C VAL A 51 16.00 -5.41 -9.49
N CYS A 52 17.18 -5.13 -10.02
CA CYS A 52 17.71 -3.78 -10.05
C CYS A 52 16.96 -2.88 -11.05
N ALA A 53 16.58 -3.42 -12.20
CA ALA A 53 15.72 -2.72 -13.15
C ALA A 53 14.37 -2.35 -12.52
N ALA A 54 13.81 -3.20 -11.65
CA ALA A 54 12.56 -2.90 -10.94
C ALA A 54 12.68 -1.70 -9.98
N VAL A 55 13.87 -1.44 -9.42
CA VAL A 55 14.15 -0.23 -8.61
C VAL A 55 14.67 0.95 -9.44
N GLY A 56 14.71 0.80 -10.78
CA GLY A 56 15.11 1.83 -11.72
C GLY A 56 16.63 2.04 -11.84
N ILE A 57 17.45 1.11 -11.36
CA ILE A 57 18.92 1.21 -11.41
C ILE A 57 19.51 -0.01 -12.12
N LYS A 58 20.54 0.20 -12.96
CA LYS A 58 21.26 -0.92 -13.58
C LYS A 58 22.14 -1.64 -12.55
N TRP A 59 22.22 -2.97 -12.60
CA TRP A 59 23.13 -3.77 -11.75
C TRP A 59 24.59 -3.31 -11.86
N THR A 60 25.00 -2.92 -13.08
CA THR A 60 26.35 -2.44 -13.42
C THR A 60 26.60 -0.96 -13.08
N ALA A 61 25.65 -0.28 -12.41
CA ALA A 61 25.84 1.09 -11.97
C ALA A 61 27.09 1.18 -11.07
N LYS A 62 27.95 2.16 -11.35
CA LYS A 62 29.22 2.34 -10.65
C LYS A 62 28.96 2.65 -9.18
N HIS A 63 29.49 1.82 -8.29
CA HIS A 63 29.44 2.02 -6.85
C HIS A 63 30.77 1.61 -6.21
N MET A 64 31.18 2.28 -5.12
CA MET A 64 32.50 2.06 -4.51
C MET A 64 32.67 0.65 -3.93
N ARG A 65 31.57 0.01 -3.53
CA ARG A 65 31.56 -1.32 -2.89
C ARG A 65 31.39 -2.49 -3.86
N GLY A 66 31.26 -2.20 -5.16
CA GLY A 66 31.07 -3.22 -6.20
C GLY A 66 29.69 -3.15 -6.88
N PRO A 67 29.43 -4.06 -7.85
CA PRO A 67 28.18 -4.10 -8.59
C PRO A 67 27.00 -4.46 -7.68
N GLY A 68 25.80 -3.94 -7.98
CA GLY A 68 24.58 -4.21 -7.22
C GLY A 68 24.38 -3.37 -5.96
N GLU A 69 25.43 -2.78 -5.40
CA GLU A 69 25.33 -1.99 -4.15
C GLU A 69 24.51 -0.70 -4.33
N ALA A 70 24.66 0.02 -5.45
CA ALA A 70 23.82 1.18 -5.75
C ALA A 70 22.33 0.81 -5.84
N CYS A 71 22.03 -0.39 -6.36
CA CYS A 71 20.68 -0.92 -6.44
C CYS A 71 20.15 -1.30 -5.04
N ALA A 72 20.98 -1.92 -4.19
CA ALA A 72 20.63 -2.22 -2.80
C ALA A 72 20.36 -0.95 -1.98
N ASP A 73 21.17 0.10 -2.15
CA ASP A 73 20.96 1.41 -1.53
C ASP A 73 19.66 2.06 -1.99
N ARG A 74 19.39 2.04 -3.29
CA ARG A 74 18.12 2.56 -3.82
C ARG A 74 16.91 1.78 -3.32
N ALA A 75 17.01 0.45 -3.25
CA ALA A 75 15.94 -0.38 -2.70
C ALA A 75 15.66 -0.05 -1.23
N ARG A 76 16.71 0.18 -0.43
CA ARG A 76 16.58 0.63 0.97
C ARG A 76 15.93 2.00 1.06
N GLN A 77 16.36 2.94 0.21
CA GLN A 77 15.78 4.28 0.16
C GLN A 77 14.28 4.23 -0.21
N LEU A 78 13.91 3.47 -1.25
CA LEU A 78 12.52 3.31 -1.67
C LEU A 78 11.63 2.73 -0.57
N ARG A 79 12.15 1.82 0.26
CA ARG A 79 11.42 1.30 1.43
C ARG A 79 11.21 2.39 2.48
N ALA A 80 12.25 3.15 2.82
CA ALA A 80 12.15 4.25 3.77
C ALA A 80 11.18 5.34 3.27
N ASP A 81 11.26 5.69 1.98
CA ASP A 81 10.37 6.66 1.35
C ASP A 81 8.91 6.19 1.43
N ARG A 82 8.65 4.90 1.15
CA ARG A 82 7.32 4.31 1.26
C ARG A 82 6.79 4.37 2.70
N GLU A 83 7.60 3.97 3.67
CA GLU A 83 7.21 4.03 5.09
C GLU A 83 6.88 5.46 5.54
N ALA A 84 7.66 6.45 5.08
CA ALA A 84 7.41 7.85 5.36
C ALA A 84 6.10 8.34 4.72
N ILE A 85 5.84 7.99 3.46
CA ILE A 85 4.60 8.32 2.76
C ILE A 85 3.39 7.67 3.44
N ASP A 86 3.49 6.41 3.84
CA ASP A 86 2.42 5.69 4.52
C ASP A 86 2.09 6.36 5.86
N GLN A 87 3.09 6.72 6.66
CA GLN A 87 2.89 7.45 7.91
C GLN A 87 2.25 8.83 7.69
N GLN A 88 2.70 9.58 6.69
CA GLN A 88 2.12 10.89 6.36
C GLN A 88 0.68 10.77 5.88
N SER A 89 0.39 9.77 5.04
CA SER A 89 -0.96 9.51 4.52
C SER A 89 -1.93 9.14 5.63
N VAL A 90 -1.52 8.27 6.56
CA VAL A 90 -2.34 7.91 7.74
C VAL A 90 -2.63 9.14 8.61
N ARG A 91 -1.62 9.99 8.83
CA ARG A 91 -1.80 11.24 9.59
C ARG A 91 -2.80 12.17 8.91
N LEU A 92 -2.63 12.43 7.61
CA LEU A 92 -3.53 13.28 6.83
C LEU A 92 -4.95 12.74 6.81
N LEU A 93 -5.13 11.44 6.57
CA LEU A 93 -6.43 10.81 6.54
C LEU A 93 -7.14 10.92 7.91
N THR A 94 -6.41 10.66 8.99
CA THR A 94 -6.93 10.79 10.36
C THR A 94 -7.32 12.24 10.67
N ASP A 95 -6.53 13.22 10.23
CA ASP A 95 -6.82 14.64 10.40
C ASP A 95 -8.09 15.05 9.66
N VAL A 96 -8.23 14.63 8.41
CA VAL A 96 -9.42 14.89 7.59
C VAL A 96 -10.65 14.25 8.22
N MET A 97 -10.58 12.98 8.64
CA MET A 97 -11.69 12.30 9.31
C MET A 97 -12.10 13.01 10.61
N ARG A 98 -11.12 13.47 11.41
CA ARG A 98 -11.39 14.22 12.63
C ARG A 98 -12.12 15.52 12.35
N ARG A 99 -11.69 16.28 11.35
CA ARG A 99 -12.33 17.55 10.95
C ARG A 99 -13.74 17.32 10.42
N ALA A 100 -13.91 16.30 9.57
CA ALA A 100 -15.23 15.93 9.03
C ALA A 100 -16.20 15.52 10.15
N ASN A 101 -15.75 14.71 11.12
CA ASN A 101 -16.57 14.34 12.27
C ASN A 101 -16.92 15.54 13.16
N ALA A 102 -15.96 16.44 13.40
CA ALA A 102 -16.21 17.66 14.17
C ALA A 102 -17.25 18.54 13.48
N GLN A 103 -17.12 18.74 12.16
CA GLN A 103 -18.08 19.51 11.37
C GLN A 103 -19.46 18.86 11.38
N ALA A 104 -19.57 17.56 11.11
CA ALA A 104 -20.84 16.84 11.16
C ALA A 104 -21.51 16.93 12.55
N SER A 105 -20.72 16.90 13.62
CA SER A 105 -21.25 17.07 14.98
C SER A 105 -21.77 18.49 15.23
N ALA A 106 -21.09 19.51 14.72
CA ALA A 106 -21.52 20.91 14.82
C ALA A 106 -22.79 21.16 13.99
N ASP A 107 -22.84 20.63 12.77
CA ASP A 107 -24.02 20.73 11.88
C ASP A 107 -25.23 20.03 12.51
N ALA A 108 -25.03 18.85 13.12
CA ALA A 108 -26.10 18.15 13.83
C ALA A 108 -26.61 18.95 15.05
N GLN A 109 -25.71 19.63 15.78
CA GLN A 109 -26.11 20.51 16.89
C GLN A 109 -26.88 21.74 16.39
N ALA A 110 -26.40 22.38 15.33
CA ALA A 110 -27.08 23.51 14.71
C ALA A 110 -28.48 23.12 14.20
N ALA A 111 -28.61 21.96 13.54
CA ALA A 111 -29.89 21.44 13.09
C ALA A 111 -30.87 21.17 14.24
N ARG A 112 -30.39 20.59 15.35
CA ARG A 112 -31.21 20.39 16.56
C ARG A 112 -31.66 21.71 17.17
N ALA A 113 -30.79 22.71 17.23
CA ALA A 113 -31.13 24.04 17.74
C ALA A 113 -32.19 24.72 16.85
N ALA A 114 -32.03 24.64 15.53
CA ALA A 114 -33.01 25.17 14.58
C ALA A 114 -34.37 24.47 14.71
N LEU A 115 -34.40 23.14 14.85
CA LEU A 115 -35.62 22.38 15.10
C LEU A 115 -36.30 22.76 16.42
N ALA A 116 -35.53 22.99 17.48
CA ALA A 116 -36.07 23.44 18.76
C ALA A 116 -36.69 24.84 18.66
N GLN A 117 -36.05 25.76 17.93
CA GLN A 117 -36.60 27.09 17.65
C GLN A 117 -37.87 27.01 16.81
N ALA A 118 -37.89 26.15 15.80
CA ALA A 118 -39.07 25.90 14.96
C ALA A 118 -40.26 25.40 15.78
N ARG A 119 -40.06 24.38 16.62
CA ARG A 119 -41.12 23.89 17.51
C ARG A 119 -41.61 24.96 18.47
N ALA A 120 -40.71 25.74 19.06
CA ALA A 120 -41.10 26.82 19.95
C ALA A 120 -41.90 27.93 19.23
N ALA A 121 -41.55 28.24 17.98
CA ALA A 121 -42.32 29.18 17.16
C ALA A 121 -43.70 28.61 16.80
N GLU A 122 -43.77 27.35 16.38
CA GLU A 122 -45.02 26.63 16.10
C GLU A 122 -45.95 26.65 17.32
N THR A 123 -45.47 26.30 18.52
CA THR A 123 -46.28 26.36 19.74
C THR A 123 -46.79 27.77 20.05
N ARG A 124 -45.98 28.82 19.79
CA ARG A 124 -46.44 30.22 19.95
C ARG A 124 -47.49 30.59 18.92
N MET A 125 -47.35 30.11 17.69
CA MET A 125 -48.31 30.34 16.60
C MET A 125 -49.63 29.63 16.90
N GLU A 126 -49.60 28.38 17.36
CA GLU A 126 -50.79 27.63 17.81
C GLU A 126 -51.48 28.33 18.99
N ALA A 127 -50.73 28.74 20.00
CA ALA A 127 -51.27 29.45 21.16
C ALA A 127 -51.86 30.82 20.79
N ALA A 128 -51.27 31.51 19.80
CA ALA A 128 -51.83 32.74 19.26
C ALA A 128 -53.12 32.45 18.48
N ASN A 129 -53.16 31.38 17.68
CA ASN A 129 -54.34 30.97 16.91
C ASN A 129 -55.53 30.60 17.81
N GLY A 130 -55.27 29.92 18.95
CA GLY A 130 -56.30 29.58 19.93
C GLY A 130 -56.95 30.78 20.65
N LYS A 131 -56.40 32.00 20.48
CA LYS A 131 -56.94 33.24 21.05
C LYS A 131 -57.73 34.10 20.04
N VAL A 132 -57.86 33.64 18.80
CA VAL A 132 -58.52 34.41 17.73
C VAL A 132 -60.00 34.01 17.62
N GLU A 133 -60.90 35.00 17.62
CA GLU A 133 -62.36 34.83 17.51
C GLU A 133 -62.88 34.89 16.05
N HIS A 134 -62.04 35.30 15.10
CA HIS A 134 -62.36 35.50 13.67
C HIS A 134 -61.26 34.86 12.78
N ASP A 135 -61.51 34.69 11.48
CA ASP A 135 -60.62 33.99 10.52
C ASP A 135 -59.27 34.70 10.19
N THR A 136 -58.78 35.58 11.07
CA THR A 136 -57.59 36.42 10.84
C THR A 136 -56.50 36.24 11.89
N VAL A 137 -55.29 35.83 11.49
CA VAL A 137 -54.14 35.68 12.41
C VAL A 137 -53.62 37.02 12.95
N GLY A 138 -53.38 37.09 14.27
CA GLY A 138 -52.94 38.30 14.97
C GLY A 138 -51.44 38.60 14.87
N ALA A 139 -51.02 39.77 15.35
CA ALA A 139 -49.63 40.26 15.29
C ALA A 139 -48.59 39.32 15.95
N ASP A 140 -48.99 38.58 17.00
CA ASP A 140 -48.12 37.63 17.69
C ASP A 140 -47.77 36.40 16.84
N TRP A 141 -48.69 36.00 15.95
CA TRP A 141 -48.46 34.92 15.00
C TRP A 141 -47.40 35.32 13.96
N PHE A 142 -47.50 36.53 13.40
CA PHE A 142 -46.50 37.07 12.48
C PHE A 142 -45.14 37.33 13.14
N ALA A 143 -45.14 37.73 14.42
CA ALA A 143 -43.91 37.89 15.19
C ALA A 143 -43.19 36.53 15.34
N ALA A 144 -43.92 35.46 15.67
CA ALA A 144 -43.34 34.13 15.79
C ALA A 144 -42.81 33.59 14.45
N LEU A 145 -43.50 33.84 13.33
CA LEU A 145 -43.04 33.48 11.98
C LEU A 145 -41.80 34.28 11.55
N SER A 146 -41.77 35.58 11.86
CA SER A 146 -40.62 36.45 11.54
C SER A 146 -39.38 36.05 12.33
N ASP A 147 -39.54 35.72 13.61
CA ASP A 147 -38.47 35.23 14.48
C ASP A 147 -37.94 33.86 13.98
N LEU A 148 -38.81 32.99 13.45
CA LEU A 148 -38.42 31.71 12.82
C LEU A 148 -37.64 31.88 11.52
N ALA A 149 -38.05 32.85 10.69
CA ALA A 149 -37.40 33.16 9.42
C ALA A 149 -36.08 33.95 9.59
N GLY A 150 -35.70 34.29 10.83
CA GLY A 150 -34.53 35.12 11.13
C GLY A 150 -34.68 36.57 10.66
N LEU A 151 -35.91 37.01 10.35
CA LEU A 151 -36.22 38.36 9.90
C LEU A 151 -36.30 39.27 11.13
N ARG A 152 -35.32 40.18 11.25
CA ARG A 152 -35.28 41.16 12.34
C ARG A 152 -36.51 42.07 12.23
N ARG A 153 -37.24 42.26 13.33
CA ARG A 153 -38.46 43.09 13.37
C ARG A 153 -38.21 44.46 12.73
N PRO A 154 -39.15 45.02 11.96
CA PRO A 154 -39.14 46.45 11.70
C PRO A 154 -39.27 47.18 13.04
N ALA A 155 -38.30 48.04 13.35
CA ALA A 155 -38.38 48.92 14.51
C ALA A 155 -39.66 49.76 14.38
N ARG A 156 -40.50 49.72 15.41
CA ARG A 156 -41.68 50.58 15.51
C ARG A 156 -41.24 52.00 15.84
#